data_AF-A0A965X0M3-F1
#
_entry.id   AF-A0A965X0M3-F1
#
_cell.length_a   1.000
_cell.length_b   1.000
_cell.length_c   1.000
_cell.angle_alpha   90.00
_cell.angle_beta   90.00
_cell.angle_gamma   90.00
#
_symmetry.space_group_name_H-M   'P 1'
#
loop_
_entity.id
_entity.type
_entity.pdbx_description
1 polymer ?
#
loop_
_entity_poly.entity_id
_entity_poly.type
_entity_poly.pdbx_seq_one_letter_code
_entity_poly.pdbx_strand_id
1 'polypeptide(L)'
;MKGYIWNEQMETQSFDSLRELQGQRLVDCVRRIYGTVPFYTEKMQAIGLAPDDITSIDDLKKLPLTDKQDLRDNYPFGTFAVPMSRIVRVHASSGTTGKQKVVGYTKE
;
A
#
# COMPACT_ATOMS: atom_id res chain seq x y z
N MET A 1 -29.66 -3.87 -21.92
CA MET A 1 -28.30 -4.30 -22.27
C MET A 1 -27.58 -4.67 -20.99
N LYS A 2 -27.40 -5.97 -20.68
CA LYS A 2 -26.39 -6.37 -19.70
C LYS A 2 -25.06 -6.26 -20.42
N GLY A 3 -24.34 -5.16 -20.18
CA GLY A 3 -22.94 -5.07 -20.59
C GLY A 3 -22.12 -6.15 -19.88
N TYR A 4 -20.96 -6.51 -20.44
CA TYR A 4 -20.03 -7.44 -19.82
C TYR A 4 -19.42 -6.79 -18.57
N ILE A 5 -20.05 -7.00 -17.41
CA ILE A 5 -19.45 -6.70 -16.10
C ILE A 5 -18.65 -7.94 -15.70
N TRP A 6 -17.33 -7.78 -15.57
CA TRP A 6 -16.41 -8.91 -15.34
C TRP A 6 -16.56 -9.50 -13.93
N ASN A 7 -16.69 -8.61 -12.95
CA ASN A 7 -16.88 -8.92 -11.55
C ASN A 7 -18.12 -8.16 -11.05
N GLU A 8 -19.30 -8.70 -11.40
CA GLU A 8 -20.59 -8.12 -11.00
C GLU A 8 -20.65 -7.86 -9.50
N GLN A 9 -20.11 -8.77 -8.68
CA GLN A 9 -20.05 -8.58 -7.24
C GLN A 9 -19.27 -7.34 -6.85
N MET A 10 -18.10 -7.01 -7.41
CA MET A 10 -17.31 -5.83 -6.99
C MET A 10 -17.72 -4.55 -7.71
N GLU A 11 -18.10 -4.66 -8.98
CA GLU A 11 -18.37 -3.52 -9.85
C GLU A 11 -19.77 -2.93 -9.64
N THR A 12 -20.67 -3.65 -8.97
CA THR A 12 -22.06 -3.21 -8.74
C THR A 12 -22.47 -3.08 -7.27
N GLN A 13 -21.51 -3.16 -6.33
CA GLN A 13 -21.84 -3.06 -4.90
C GLN A 13 -22.48 -1.73 -4.54
N SER A 14 -23.26 -1.76 -3.46
CA SER A 14 -23.71 -0.55 -2.81
C SER A 14 -22.52 0.29 -2.37
N PHE A 15 -22.74 1.60 -2.28
CA PHE A 15 -21.74 2.54 -1.79
C PHE A 15 -21.26 2.19 -0.36
N ASP A 16 -22.18 1.80 0.52
CA ASP A 16 -21.86 1.44 1.91
C ASP A 16 -21.00 0.17 1.97
N SER A 17 -21.35 -0.87 1.20
CA SER A 17 -20.55 -2.09 1.10
C SER A 17 -19.15 -1.84 0.54
N LEU A 18 -19.03 -0.96 -0.46
CA LEU A 18 -17.74 -0.57 -1.02
C LEU A 18 -16.88 0.15 0.04
N ARG A 19 -17.47 1.06 0.82
CA ARG A 19 -16.76 1.80 1.88
C ARG A 19 -16.30 0.89 3.01
N GLU A 20 -17.14 -0.06 3.43
CA GLU A 20 -16.78 -1.06 4.43
C GLU A 20 -15.60 -1.91 3.94
N LEU A 21 -15.66 -2.42 2.70
CA LEU A 21 -14.57 -3.20 2.11
C LEU A 21 -13.26 -2.40 1.99
N GLN A 22 -13.34 -1.13 1.59
CA GLN A 22 -12.18 -0.25 1.52
C GLN A 22 -11.58 0.01 2.90
N GLY A 23 -12.42 0.22 3.93
CA GLY A 23 -12.00 0.37 5.31
C GLY A 23 -11.26 -0.87 5.81
N GLN A 24 -11.86 -2.05 5.66
CA GLN A 24 -11.25 -3.32 6.05
C GLN A 24 -9.87 -3.51 5.39
N ARG A 25 -9.78 -3.29 4.07
CA ARG A 25 -8.52 -3.41 3.32
C ARG A 25 -7.48 -2.37 3.73
N LEU A 26 -7.89 -1.16 4.12
CA LEU A 26 -6.99 -0.14 4.63
C LEU A 26 -6.39 -0.55 5.97
N VAL A 27 -7.22 -1.02 6.91
CA VAL A 27 -6.77 -1.52 8.23
C VAL A 27 -5.78 -2.67 8.05
N ASP A 28 -6.11 -3.65 7.21
CA ASP A 28 -5.24 -4.80 6.93
C ASP A 28 -3.92 -4.37 6.27
N CYS A 29 -3.97 -3.38 5.38
CA CYS A 29 -2.77 -2.84 4.74
C CYS A 29 -1.85 -2.16 5.75
N VAL A 30 -2.39 -1.26 6.59
CA VAL A 30 -1.63 -0.54 7.62
C VAL A 30 -1.00 -1.51 8.62
N ARG A 31 -1.79 -2.46 9.15
CA ARG A 31 -1.30 -3.49 10.07
C ARG A 31 -0.20 -4.34 9.46
N ARG A 32 -0.31 -4.70 8.17
CA ARG A 32 0.70 -5.49 7.48
C ARG A 32 2.02 -4.73 7.31
N ILE A 33 1.99 -3.44 6.99
CA ILE A 33 3.21 -2.67 6.76
C ILE A 33 3.85 -2.20 8.07
N TYR A 34 3.05 -1.90 9.10
CA TYR A 34 3.56 -1.48 10.41
C TYR A 34 4.28 -2.66 11.08
N GLY A 35 5.51 -2.43 11.53
CA GLY A 35 6.39 -3.46 12.09
C GLY A 35 7.10 -4.32 11.04
N THR A 36 6.59 -4.43 9.81
CA THR A 36 7.25 -5.18 8.73
C THR A 36 8.18 -4.31 7.89
N VAL A 37 7.77 -3.07 7.61
CA VAL A 37 8.56 -2.11 6.82
C VAL A 37 9.09 -1.02 7.76
N PRO A 38 10.40 -1.01 8.08
CA PRO A 38 10.98 -0.07 9.05
C PRO A 38 10.63 1.38 8.71
N PHE A 39 10.81 1.79 7.45
CA PHE A 39 10.52 3.13 6.99
C PHE A 39 9.08 3.61 7.28
N TYR A 40 8.06 2.80 6.94
CA TYR A 40 6.68 3.20 7.21
C TYR A 40 6.34 3.17 8.69
N THR A 41 6.96 2.24 9.45
CA THR A 41 6.81 2.16 10.90
C THR A 41 7.32 3.45 11.56
N GLU A 42 8.54 3.85 11.23
CA GLU A 42 9.17 5.07 11.73
C GLU A 42 8.38 6.32 11.32
N LYS A 43 7.92 6.39 10.07
CA LYS A 43 7.15 7.54 9.56
C LYS A 43 5.81 7.71 10.28
N MET A 44 5.13 6.61 10.64
CA MET A 44 3.90 6.66 11.44
C MET A 44 4.18 6.97 12.90
N GLN A 45 5.23 6.38 13.50
CA GLN A 45 5.64 6.68 14.88
C GLN A 45 6.02 8.15 15.08
N ALA A 46 6.67 8.76 14.10
CA ALA A 46 7.08 10.17 14.15
C ALA A 46 5.90 11.15 14.31
N ILE A 47 4.68 10.74 13.92
CA ILE A 47 3.45 11.52 14.10
C ILE A 47 2.55 10.94 15.21
N GLY A 48 3.05 9.99 15.99
CA GLY A 48 2.31 9.34 17.07
C GLY A 48 1.18 8.42 16.61
N LEU A 49 1.22 7.93 15.37
CA LEU A 49 0.16 7.09 14.79
C LEU A 49 0.48 5.60 14.99
N ALA A 50 -0.44 4.87 15.61
CA ALA A 50 -0.44 3.42 15.75
C ALA A 50 -1.42 2.76 14.75
N PRO A 51 -1.26 1.47 14.42
CA PRO A 51 -2.16 0.78 13.50
C PRO A 51 -3.62 0.78 13.94
N ASP A 52 -3.88 0.71 15.25
CA ASP A 52 -5.23 0.66 15.81
C ASP A 52 -5.94 2.03 15.79
N ASP A 53 -5.23 3.11 15.44
CA ASP A 53 -5.84 4.42 15.18
C ASP A 53 -6.54 4.48 13.81
N ILE A 54 -6.34 3.45 12.97
CA ILE A 54 -6.98 3.27 11.67
C ILE A 54 -8.06 2.20 11.84
N THR A 55 -9.32 2.62 11.73
CA THR A 55 -10.49 1.77 11.96
C THR A 55 -11.47 1.76 10.79
N SER A 56 -11.39 2.77 9.93
CA SER A 56 -12.27 2.91 8.76
C SER A 56 -11.57 3.64 7.61
N ILE A 57 -12.24 3.71 6.46
CA ILE A 57 -11.74 4.44 5.29
C ILE A 57 -11.58 5.95 5.56
N ASP A 58 -12.31 6.51 6.51
CA ASP A 58 -12.25 7.94 6.86
C ASP A 58 -10.95 8.32 7.59
N ASP A 59 -10.23 7.32 8.11
CA ASP A 59 -8.94 7.48 8.78
C ASP A 59 -7.78 7.59 7.80
N LEU A 60 -8.01 7.41 6.49
CA LEU A 60 -6.97 7.54 5.45
C LEU A 60 -6.21 8.87 5.55
N LYS A 61 -6.91 9.96 5.93
CA LYS A 61 -6.33 11.30 6.10
C LYS A 61 -5.34 11.43 7.26
N LYS A 62 -5.32 10.48 8.20
CA LYS A 62 -4.36 10.45 9.32
C LYS A 62 -2.98 9.94 8.87
N LEU A 63 -2.93 9.15 7.79
CA LEU A 63 -1.71 8.53 7.32
C LEU A 63 -0.78 9.57 6.67
N PRO A 64 0.54 9.49 6.92
CA PRO A 64 1.49 10.37 6.28
C PRO A 64 1.60 10.03 4.78
N LEU A 65 1.79 11.05 3.95
CA LEU A 65 1.99 10.85 2.51
C LEU A 65 3.35 10.18 2.24
N THR A 66 3.40 9.38 1.18
CA THR A 66 4.64 8.86 0.61
C THR A 66 4.99 9.66 -0.63
N ASP A 67 6.13 10.32 -0.63
CA ASP A 67 6.62 11.10 -1.76
C ASP A 67 7.69 10.34 -2.57
N LYS A 68 8.22 10.99 -3.60
CA LYS A 68 9.21 10.40 -4.49
C LYS A 68 10.57 10.23 -3.82
N GLN A 69 10.90 11.09 -2.86
CA GLN A 69 12.17 11.07 -2.16
C GLN A 69 12.24 9.89 -1.19
N ASP A 70 11.15 9.64 -0.46
CA ASP A 70 10.98 8.44 0.37
C ASP A 70 11.36 7.15 -0.39
N LEU A 71 10.85 6.99 -1.62
CA LEU A 71 11.12 5.81 -2.45
C LEU A 71 12.59 5.71 -2.90
N ARG A 72 13.29 6.84 -3.07
CA ARG A 72 14.70 6.87 -3.47
C ARG A 72 15.63 6.58 -2.30
N ASP A 73 15.28 7.08 -1.11
CA ASP A 73 16.06 6.87 0.12
C ASP A 73 15.98 5.41 0.56
N ASN A 74 14.86 4.74 0.29
CA ASN A 74 14.64 3.32 0.55
C ASN A 74 15.01 2.39 -0.64
N TYR A 75 15.77 2.88 -1.62
CA TYR A 75 16.23 2.04 -2.73
C TYR A 75 17.19 0.93 -2.26
N PRO A 76 17.16 -0.28 -2.87
CA PRO A 76 16.25 -0.71 -3.92
C PRO A 76 14.95 -1.34 -3.40
N PHE A 77 14.95 -1.92 -2.20
CA PHE A 77 13.87 -2.79 -1.73
C PHE A 77 13.35 -2.43 -0.33
N GLY A 78 13.78 -1.30 0.24
CA GLY A 78 13.47 -0.91 1.62
C GLY A 78 11.98 -0.67 1.91
N THR A 79 11.15 -0.56 0.87
CA THR A 79 9.69 -0.45 0.99
C THR A 79 8.94 -1.77 0.78
N PHE A 80 9.65 -2.88 0.55
CA PHE A 80 9.00 -4.18 0.33
C PHE A 80 8.52 -4.76 1.66
N ALA A 81 7.25 -5.15 1.71
CA ALA A 81 6.61 -5.70 2.91
C ALA A 81 6.69 -7.25 2.99
N VAL A 82 7.54 -7.88 2.17
CA VAL A 82 7.77 -9.33 2.15
C VAL A 82 9.24 -9.60 1.82
N PRO A 83 9.81 -10.74 2.24
CA PRO A 83 11.18 -11.11 1.87
C PRO A 83 11.32 -11.30 0.36
N MET A 84 12.53 -11.06 -0.16
CA MET A 84 12.84 -11.18 -1.59
C MET A 84 12.54 -12.57 -2.17
N SER A 85 12.58 -13.64 -1.35
CA SER A 85 12.20 -14.99 -1.77
C SER A 85 10.73 -15.14 -2.20
N ARG A 86 9.86 -14.19 -1.84
CA ARG A 86 8.46 -14.14 -2.26
C ARG A 86 8.23 -13.25 -3.49
N ILE A 87 9.24 -12.51 -3.94
CA ILE A 87 9.14 -11.60 -5.09
C ILE A 87 9.42 -12.38 -6.36
N VAL A 88 8.43 -12.46 -7.25
CA VAL A 88 8.55 -13.18 -8.54
C VAL A 88 8.86 -12.25 -9.71
N ARG A 89 8.68 -10.94 -9.52
CA ARG A 89 8.96 -9.94 -10.55
C ARG A 89 9.37 -8.60 -9.93
N VAL A 90 10.38 -7.98 -10.51
CA VAL A 90 10.84 -6.63 -10.17
C VAL A 90 10.72 -5.74 -11.39
N HIS A 91 10.08 -4.58 -11.25
CA HIS A 91 10.07 -3.52 -12.26
C HIS A 91 10.79 -2.29 -11.71
N ALA A 92 11.52 -1.61 -12.59
CA ALA A 92 12.16 -0.35 -12.27
C ALA A 92 11.74 0.72 -13.28
N SER A 93 11.58 1.96 -12.80
CA SER A 93 11.39 3.11 -13.70
C SER A 93 12.65 3.36 -14.52
N SER A 94 12.51 3.86 -15.75
CA SER A 94 13.60 4.13 -16.71
C SER A 94 14.67 5.16 -16.29
N GLY A 95 14.63 5.69 -15.06
CA GLY A 95 15.44 6.83 -14.62
C GLY A 95 16.91 6.74 -15.04
N THR A 96 17.39 7.78 -15.73
CA THR A 96 18.72 7.83 -16.36
C THR A 96 19.76 8.62 -15.55
N THR A 97 19.32 9.43 -14.59
CA THR A 97 20.20 10.38 -13.84
C THR A 97 20.11 10.24 -12.31
N GLY A 98 19.37 9.26 -11.78
CA GLY A 98 19.29 9.03 -10.33
C GLY A 98 18.76 7.65 -9.96
N LYS A 99 18.70 7.35 -8.65
CA LYS A 99 18.14 6.09 -8.12
C LYS A 99 16.74 5.87 -8.69
N GLN A 100 16.59 4.76 -9.42
CA GLN A 100 15.33 4.38 -10.04
C GLN A 100 14.31 3.99 -8.95
N LYS A 101 13.02 4.19 -9.22
CA LYS A 101 11.98 3.62 -8.37
C LYS A 101 11.84 2.15 -8.71
N VAL A 102 11.82 1.30 -7.69
CA VAL A 102 11.70 -0.15 -7.84
C VAL A 102 10.40 -0.61 -7.17
N VAL A 103 9.68 -1.50 -7.84
CA VAL A 103 8.51 -2.18 -7.29
C VAL A 103 8.67 -3.68 -7.48
N GLY A 104 8.22 -4.45 -6.48
CA GLY A 104 8.24 -5.90 -6.47
C GLY A 104 6.82 -6.45 -6.45
N TYR A 105 6.60 -7.55 -7.16
CA TYR A 105 5.33 -8.25 -7.21
C TYR A 105 5.48 -9.67 -6.68
N THR A 106 4.57 -10.07 -5.80
CA THR A 106 4.34 -11.47 -5.41
C THR A 106 3.57 -12.21 -6.51
N LYS A 107 3.48 -13.54 -6.39
CA LYS A 107 2.69 -14.36 -7.32
C LYS A 107 1.18 -14.13 -7.17
N GLU A 108 0.74 -13.90 -5.94
CA GLU A 108 -0.64 -13.72 -5.50
C GLU A 108 -0.82 -12.33 -4.89
#